data_AF-A0A0E3M8Q8-F1
#
_entry.id   AF-A0A0E3M8Q8-F1
#
_cell.length_a   1.000
_cell.length_b   1.000
_cell.length_c   1.000
_cell.angle_alpha   90.00
_cell.angle_beta   90.00
_cell.angle_gamma   90.00
#
_symmetry.space_group_name_H-M   'P 1'
#
loop_
_entity.id
_entity.type
_entity.pdbx_description
1 polymer ?
#
loop_
_entity_poly.entity_id
_entity_poly.type
_entity_poly.pdbx_seq_one_letter_code
_entity_poly.pdbx_strand_id
1 'polypeptide(L)'
;MGKTPLKKVIKAKLKSHRELSAEEKLREKMKYEIAHELGLDDKVSKYGWGALTAEETGRIGGIMTKRKKQYNLPTNKMISERE
;
A
#
# COMPACT_ATOMS: atom_id res chain seq x y z
N MET A 1 -13.78 6.17 -19.11
CA MET A 1 -13.28 4.91 -18.50
C MET A 1 -12.36 5.24 -17.33
N GLY A 2 -12.74 4.93 -16.09
CA GLY A 2 -11.89 5.17 -14.93
C GLY A 2 -10.71 4.20 -14.89
N LYS A 3 -9.48 4.68 -14.65
CA LYS A 3 -8.30 3.83 -14.48
C LYS A 3 -8.57 2.82 -13.35
N THR A 4 -8.28 1.53 -13.59
CA THR A 4 -8.49 0.48 -12.59
C THR A 4 -7.66 0.76 -11.34
N PRO A 5 -8.22 0.67 -10.12
CA PRO A 5 -7.46 0.91 -8.91
C PRO A 5 -6.27 -0.06 -8.79
N LEU A 6 -5.08 0.45 -8.49
CA LEU A 6 -3.86 -0.35 -8.27
C LEU A 6 -4.07 -1.55 -7.33
N LYS A 7 -4.93 -1.42 -6.31
CA LYS A 7 -5.30 -2.52 -5.41
C LYS A 7 -5.89 -3.74 -6.15
N LYS A 8 -6.69 -3.50 -7.20
CA LYS A 8 -7.26 -4.58 -8.05
C LYS A 8 -6.18 -5.22 -8.92
N VAL A 9 -5.28 -4.43 -9.49
CA VAL A 9 -4.16 -4.91 -10.31
C VAL A 9 -3.21 -5.78 -9.48
N ILE A 10 -2.79 -5.30 -8.31
CA ILE A 10 -1.95 -6.03 -7.36
C ILE A 10 -2.61 -7.36 -6.94
N LYS A 11 -3.90 -7.32 -6.58
CA LYS A 11 -4.65 -8.53 -6.20
C LYS A 11 -4.75 -9.55 -7.35
N ALA A 12 -4.91 -9.09 -8.58
CA ALA A 12 -4.95 -9.95 -9.76
C ALA A 12 -3.57 -10.56 -10.10
N LYS A 13 -2.48 -9.78 -9.95
CA LYS A 13 -1.10 -10.26 -10.12
C LYS A 13 -0.73 -11.32 -9.07
N LEU A 14 -1.01 -11.06 -7.79
CA LEU A 14 -0.85 -12.04 -6.70
C LEU A 14 -1.63 -13.32 -6.94
N LYS A 15 -2.89 -13.22 -7.39
CA LYS A 15 -3.73 -14.39 -7.73
C LYS A 15 -3.17 -15.19 -8.91
N SER A 16 -2.48 -14.53 -9.84
CA SER A 16 -1.90 -15.17 -11.02
C SER A 16 -0.43 -15.57 -10.84
N HIS A 17 0.12 -15.54 -9.62
CA HIS A 17 1.54 -15.81 -9.35
C HIS A 17 2.50 -14.96 -10.21
N ARG A 18 2.04 -13.78 -10.66
CA ARG A 18 2.82 -12.89 -11.51
C ARG A 18 3.69 -11.99 -10.62
N GLU A 19 4.97 -11.86 -10.97
CA GLU A 19 5.91 -11.05 -10.19
C GLU A 19 5.42 -9.60 -10.05
N LEU A 20 5.42 -9.13 -8.80
CA LEU A 20 5.14 -7.73 -8.48
C LEU A 20 6.37 -6.89 -8.81
N SER A 21 6.17 -5.73 -9.44
CA SER A 21 7.26 -4.80 -9.70
C SER A 21 7.88 -4.33 -8.38
N ALA A 22 9.18 -4.00 -8.38
CA ALA A 22 9.93 -3.59 -7.19
C ALA A 22 9.24 -2.42 -6.44
N GLU A 23 8.59 -1.53 -7.19
CA GLU A 23 7.86 -0.38 -6.65
C GLU A 23 6.55 -0.78 -5.91
N GLU A 24 5.86 -1.83 -6.38
CA GLU A 24 4.66 -2.37 -5.74
C GLU A 24 5.04 -3.08 -4.43
N LYS A 25 6.13 -3.84 -4.44
CA LYS A 25 6.66 -4.54 -3.26
C LYS A 25 7.13 -3.57 -2.18
N LEU A 26 7.83 -2.50 -2.56
CA LEU A 26 8.29 -1.46 -1.64
C LEU A 26 7.11 -0.73 -0.98
N ARG A 27 6.04 -0.45 -1.74
CA ARG A 27 4.81 0.13 -1.20
C ARG A 27 4.17 -0.77 -0.15
N GLU A 28 3.98 -2.05 -0.46
CA GLU A 28 3.38 -2.98 0.50
C GLU A 28 4.23 -3.07 1.76
N LYS A 29 5.56 -3.21 1.61
CA LYS A 29 6.48 -3.23 2.74
C LYS A 29 6.34 -1.99 3.61
N MET A 30 6.35 -0.79 3.03
CA MET A 30 6.15 0.46 3.77
C MET A 30 4.82 0.50 4.53
N LYS A 31 3.72 -0.02 3.95
CA LYS A 31 2.44 -0.06 4.65
C LYS A 31 2.52 -0.93 5.90
N TYR A 32 3.07 -2.13 5.78
CA TYR A 32 3.22 -3.04 6.92
C TYR A 32 4.19 -2.47 7.95
N GLU A 33 5.28 -1.83 7.53
CA GLU A 33 6.21 -1.14 8.43
C GLU A 33 5.49 -0.07 9.25
N ILE A 34 4.72 0.81 8.61
CA ILE A 34 3.96 1.86 9.31
C ILE A 34 2.88 1.26 10.21
N ALA A 35 2.21 0.19 9.78
CA ALA A 35 1.25 -0.50 10.62
C ALA A 35 1.91 -1.08 11.87
N HIS A 36 3.11 -1.65 11.75
CA HIS A 36 3.90 -2.15 12.87
C HIS A 36 4.39 -1.01 13.78
N GLU A 37 4.86 0.11 13.22
CA GLU A 37 5.22 1.31 14.00
C GLU A 37 4.02 1.87 14.80
N LEU A 38 2.80 1.71 14.29
CA LEU A 38 1.57 2.13 14.96
C LEU A 38 0.96 1.07 15.89
N GLY A 39 1.56 -0.12 15.99
CA GLY A 39 1.01 -1.24 16.78
C GLY A 39 -0.29 -1.83 16.21
N LEU A 40 -0.51 -1.64 14.91
CA LEU A 40 -1.68 -2.13 14.18
C LEU A 40 -1.38 -3.40 13.39
N ASP A 41 -0.15 -3.89 13.43
CA ASP A 41 0.30 -5.08 12.70
C ASP A 41 -0.45 -6.33 13.10
N ASP A 42 -0.70 -6.56 14.40
CA ASP A 42 -1.47 -7.72 14.88
C ASP A 42 -2.89 -7.69 14.30
N LYS A 43 -3.53 -6.52 14.34
CA LYS A 43 -4.89 -6.33 13.80
C LYS A 43 -4.93 -6.51 12.28
N VAL A 44 -3.94 -5.99 11.56
CA VAL A 44 -3.83 -6.18 10.09
C VAL A 44 -3.54 -7.63 9.74
N SER A 45 -2.68 -8.33 10.50
CA SER A 45 -2.33 -9.72 10.27
C SER A 45 -3.55 -10.63 10.52
N LYS A 46 -4.27 -10.39 11.62
CA LYS A 46 -5.38 -11.24 12.07
C LYS A 46 -6.70 -10.96 11.35
N TYR A 47 -7.03 -9.69 11.11
CA TYR A 47 -8.32 -9.28 10.57
C TYR A 47 -8.21 -8.58 9.20
N GLY A 48 -7.00 -8.31 8.73
CA GLY A 48 -6.76 -7.62 7.47
C GLY A 48 -6.94 -6.09 7.58
N TRP A 49 -6.57 -5.41 6.50
CA TRP A 49 -6.69 -3.95 6.36
C TRP A 49 -8.14 -3.43 6.46
N GLY A 50 -9.14 -4.29 6.30
CA GLY A 50 -10.56 -3.92 6.40
C GLY A 50 -11.08 -3.78 7.82
N ALA A 51 -10.35 -4.29 8.82
CA ALA A 51 -10.72 -4.23 10.23
C ALA A 51 -10.13 -3.01 10.96
N LEU A 52 -9.27 -2.26 10.29
CA LEU A 52 -8.78 -0.98 10.78
C LEU A 52 -9.88 0.07 10.68
N THR A 53 -9.97 0.92 11.68
CA THR A 53 -10.86 2.09 11.69
C THR A 53 -10.43 3.14 10.66
N ALA A 54 -11.34 4.04 10.30
CA ALA A 54 -11.02 5.17 9.42
C ALA A 54 -9.88 6.05 9.96
N GLU A 55 -9.77 6.17 11.28
CA GLU A 55 -8.69 6.93 11.94
C GLU A 55 -7.35 6.20 11.82
N GLU A 56 -7.30 4.90 12.13
CA GLU A 56 -6.10 4.07 12.03
C GLU A 56 -5.58 4.01 10.58
N THR A 57 -6.46 3.71 9.63
CA THR A 57 -6.12 3.71 8.19
C THR A 57 -5.72 5.10 7.69
N GLY A 58 -6.38 6.15 8.18
CA GLY A 58 -6.07 7.55 7.88
C GLY A 58 -4.66 7.95 8.34
N ARG A 59 -4.27 7.56 9.56
CA ARG A 59 -2.91 7.78 10.08
C ARG A 59 -1.85 7.09 9.22
N ILE A 60 -2.08 5.81 8.86
CA ILE A 60 -1.17 5.07 7.96
C ILE A 60 -1.03 5.78 6.61
N GLY A 61 -2.15 6.21 6.02
CA GLY A 61 -2.17 6.94 4.74
C GLY A 61 -1.45 8.29 4.82
N GLY A 62 -1.62 9.02 5.92
CA GLY A 62 -0.96 10.29 6.19
C GLY A 62 0.56 10.14 6.31
N ILE A 63 1.04 9.18 7.10
CA ILE A 63 2.47 8.87 7.23
C ILE A 63 3.06 8.45 5.89
N MET A 64 2.35 7.60 5.12
CA MET A 64 2.84 7.18 3.81
C MET A 64 2.97 8.37 2.84
N THR A 65 2.05 9.34 2.89
CA THR A 65 2.11 10.56 2.09
C THR A 65 3.28 11.45 2.51
N LYS A 66 3.51 11.60 3.82
CA LYS A 66 4.65 12.35 4.37
C LYS A 66 5.99 11.73 3.96
N ARG A 67 6.12 10.41 4.08
CA ARG A 67 7.33 9.64 3.71
C ARG A 67 7.60 9.75 2.20
N LYS A 68 6.57 9.63 1.35
CA LYS A 68 6.72 9.86 -0.10
C LYS A 68 7.23 11.24 -0.44
N LYS A 69 6.70 12.28 0.22
CA LYS A 69 7.12 13.67 0.00
C LYS A 69 8.56 13.92 0.46
N GLN A 70 8.98 13.32 1.57
CA GLN A 70 10.31 13.50 2.14
C GLN A 70 11.41 12.80 1.35
N TYR A 71 11.13 11.61 0.81
CA TYR A 71 12.09 10.80 0.06
C TYR A 71 11.94 10.95 -1.46
N ASN A 72 11.13 11.90 -1.93
CA ASN A 72 10.83 12.14 -3.34
C ASN A 72 10.46 10.86 -4.13
N LEU A 73 9.76 9.91 -3.48
CA LEU A 73 9.43 8.63 -4.11
C LEU A 73 8.42 8.82 -5.26
N PRO A 74 8.52 7.99 -6.31
CA PRO A 74 7.55 7.98 -7.39
C PRO A 74 6.13 7.75 -6.85
N THR A 75 5.20 8.59 -7.30
CA THR A 75 3.81 8.54 -6.85
C THR A 75 3.13 7.28 -7.39
N ASN A 76 2.03 6.82 -6.75
CA ASN A 76 1.16 5.75 -7.28
C ASN A 76 0.87 5.89 -8.77
N LYS A 77 0.71 7.13 -9.22
CA LYS A 77 0.41 7.49 -10.60
C LYS A 77 1.53 7.06 -11.56
N MET A 78 2.80 7.23 -11.18
CA MET A 78 3.96 6.82 -11.97
C MET A 78 4.12 5.30 -12.01
N ILE A 79 3.89 4.64 -10.87
CA ILE A 79 3.94 3.17 -10.75
C ILE A 79 2.85 2.51 -11.61
N SER A 80 1.69 3.16 -11.75
CA SER A 80 0.57 2.66 -12.55
C SER A 80 0.65 3.01 -14.04
N GLU A 81 1.51 3.94 -14.44
CA GLU A 81 1.71 4.36 -15.85
C GLU A 81 2.92 3.69 -16.49
N ARG A 82 3.77 3.01 -15.71
CA ARG A 82 4.91 2.21 -16.18
C ARG A 82 4.54 0.75 -16.50
N GLU A 83 3.29 0.37 -16.31
CA GLU A 83 2.70 -0.94 -16.65
C GLU A 83 1.67 -0.76 -17.76
#